data_AF-A0A1R1Y665-F1
#
_entry.id   AF-A0A1R1Y665-F1
#
_cell.length_a   1.000
_cell.length_b   1.000
_cell.length_c   1.000
_cell.angle_alpha   90.00
_cell.angle_beta   90.00
_cell.angle_gamma   90.00
#
_symmetry.space_group_name_H-M   'P 1'
#
loop_
_entity.id
_entity.type
_entity.pdbx_description
1 polymer ?
#
loop_
_entity_poly.entity_id
_entity_poly.type
_entity_poly.pdbx_seq_one_letter_code
_entity_poly.pdbx_strand_id
1 'polypeptide(L)'
;MEPFSPEQVEFFNKAAVTLPAVEEALQKLLLRVEKTESAINEHPDTVSKKIYDKVKSDTTKSIQSILDSLNKLQTDLQTSGQITQNAIQTNQLEIQSLQDQLSTLRNEVILYITEARITKAANTAEPSIKVRHPDIFSGKPSACSNFFSQLALVFATSPDKFNTDSSKILYAISYLTGTPFSYMEPYLMKANLPESDRPAILSDYTLFKETITRTFGDPNPIENADRAIRQLRQTTSVAAYATEFRRLQMLIDWNQPPLISQFLSGLKYNISQELNRREPIEDIETLINTAIQIDNRLFSHAQHRKPLLNSSPSMPLKQTVHNPIALPVSTTTNLPEQNDGPQPMDLSTASSSRRP
;
A
#
# COMPACT_ATOMS: atom_id res chain seq x y z
N MET A 1 -25.69 11.48 -44.44
CA MET A 1 -25.81 10.86 -45.77
C MET A 1 -25.04 9.56 -45.71
N GLU A 2 -25.68 8.43 -45.99
CA GLU A 2 -24.96 7.14 -46.07
C GLU A 2 -23.91 7.21 -47.18
N PRO A 3 -22.68 6.70 -46.96
CA PRO A 3 -21.67 6.64 -47.99
C PRO A 3 -22.12 5.68 -49.10
N PHE A 4 -21.93 6.07 -50.36
CA PHE A 4 -22.24 5.22 -51.52
C PHE A 4 -21.49 3.89 -51.42
N SER A 5 -22.19 2.79 -51.67
CA SER A 5 -21.63 1.44 -51.72
C SER A 5 -20.50 1.36 -52.76
N PRO A 6 -19.47 0.51 -52.56
CA PRO A 6 -18.42 0.26 -53.55
C PRO A 6 -18.98 -0.09 -54.95
N GLU A 7 -20.11 -0.80 -55.00
CA GLU A 7 -20.81 -1.17 -56.23
C GLU A 7 -21.47 0.05 -56.90
N GLN A 8 -21.96 1.01 -56.11
CA GLN A 8 -22.51 2.26 -56.61
C GLN A 8 -21.39 3.14 -57.20
N VAL A 9 -20.23 3.21 -56.53
CA VAL A 9 -19.06 3.94 -57.05
C VAL A 9 -18.54 3.32 -58.34
N GLU A 10 -18.49 1.98 -58.44
CA GLU A 10 -18.10 1.28 -59.67
C GLU A 10 -19.11 1.49 -60.81
N PHE A 11 -20.41 1.50 -60.50
CA PHE A 11 -21.47 1.82 -61.46
C PHE A 11 -21.33 3.24 -62.01
N PHE A 12 -21.10 4.24 -61.15
CA PHE A 12 -20.91 5.62 -61.58
C PHE A 12 -19.63 5.81 -62.40
N ASN A 13 -18.52 5.13 -62.04
CA ASN A 13 -17.29 5.14 -62.81
C ASN A 13 -17.47 4.48 -64.19
N LYS A 14 -18.19 3.36 -64.29
CA LYS A 14 -18.54 2.74 -65.58
C LYS A 14 -19.45 3.62 -66.42
N ALA A 15 -20.47 4.24 -65.80
CA ALA A 15 -21.39 5.15 -66.49
C ALA A 15 -20.66 6.34 -67.10
N ALA A 16 -19.73 6.97 -66.35
CA ALA A 16 -18.92 8.09 -66.81
C ALA A 16 -18.01 7.77 -68.02
N VAL A 17 -17.59 6.50 -68.16
CA VAL A 17 -16.77 6.03 -69.30
C VAL A 17 -17.63 5.65 -70.50
N THR A 18 -18.85 5.15 -70.28
CA THR A 18 -19.75 4.70 -71.36
C THR A 18 -20.55 5.83 -72.03
N LEU A 19 -20.87 6.91 -71.30
CA LEU A 19 -21.63 8.04 -71.84
C LEU A 19 -20.96 8.71 -73.06
N PRO A 20 -19.65 9.02 -73.05
CA PRO A 20 -18.96 9.61 -74.19
C PRO A 20 -18.95 8.71 -75.44
N ALA A 21 -18.92 7.38 -75.25
CA ALA A 21 -18.97 6.42 -76.35
C ALA A 21 -20.37 6.37 -77.01
N VAL A 22 -21.44 6.58 -76.23
CA VAL A 22 -22.80 6.71 -76.74
C VAL A 22 -23.00 8.04 -77.48
N GLU A 23 -22.39 9.11 -76.98
CA GLU A 23 -22.39 10.43 -77.65
C GLU A 23 -21.69 10.36 -79.02
N GLU A 24 -20.53 9.72 -79.10
CA GLU A 24 -19.80 9.51 -80.35
C GLU A 24 -20.61 8.64 -81.34
N ALA A 25 -21.35 7.64 -80.85
CA ALA A 25 -22.22 6.81 -81.67
C ALA A 25 -23.43 7.59 -82.23
N LEU A 26 -24.04 8.48 -81.44
CA LEU A 26 -25.11 9.37 -81.88
C LEU A 26 -24.63 10.39 -82.92
N GLN A 27 -23.44 10.96 -82.74
CA GLN A 27 -22.83 11.86 -83.73
C GLN A 27 -22.51 11.14 -85.06
N LYS A 28 -22.00 9.90 -84.99
CA LYS A 28 -21.76 9.06 -86.20
C LYS A 28 -23.05 8.70 -86.92
N LEU A 29 -24.15 8.50 -86.19
CA LEU A 29 -25.45 8.18 -86.77
C LEU A 29 -26.07 9.41 -87.46
N LEU A 30 -25.89 10.60 -86.87
CA LEU A 30 -26.28 11.89 -87.48
C LEU A 30 -25.51 12.15 -88.78
N LEU A 31 -24.20 11.88 -88.81
CA LEU A 31 -23.38 11.96 -90.03
C LEU A 31 -23.82 10.95 -91.11
N ARG A 32 -24.35 9.78 -90.70
CA ARG A 32 -24.84 8.77 -91.63
C ARG A 32 -26.18 9.14 -92.26
N VAL A 33 -27.06 9.81 -91.51
CA VAL A 33 -28.30 10.41 -92.02
C VAL A 33 -28.00 11.52 -93.04
N GLU A 34 -26.96 12.31 -92.79
CA GLU A 34 -26.49 13.34 -93.74
C GLU A 34 -25.86 12.72 -95.00
N LYS A 35 -25.15 11.60 -94.88
CA LYS A 35 -24.60 10.86 -96.04
C LYS A 35 -25.68 10.21 -96.92
N THR A 36 -26.77 9.72 -96.32
CA THR A 36 -27.91 9.15 -97.08
C THR A 36 -28.67 10.19 -97.90
N GLU A 37 -28.54 11.47 -97.57
CA GLU A 37 -29.09 12.60 -98.33
C GLU A 37 -28.42 12.78 -99.70
N SER A 38 -27.10 12.58 -99.79
CA SER A 38 -26.38 12.60 -101.07
C SER A 38 -26.88 11.50 -102.01
N ALA A 39 -27.27 10.34 -101.48
CA ALA A 39 -27.77 9.22 -102.28
C ALA A 39 -29.23 9.40 -102.75
N ILE A 40 -30.04 10.19 -102.04
CA ILE A 40 -31.46 10.44 -102.41
C ILE A 40 -31.57 11.56 -103.45
N ASN A 41 -30.64 12.51 -103.49
CA ASN A 41 -30.61 13.57 -104.51
C ASN A 41 -30.31 13.06 -105.94
N GLU A 42 -29.86 11.82 -106.11
CA GLU A 42 -29.61 11.23 -107.44
C GLU A 42 -30.87 10.71 -108.14
N HIS A 43 -31.99 10.43 -107.42
CA HIS A 43 -33.24 9.90 -108.01
C HIS A 43 -34.51 10.61 -107.46
N PRO A 44 -35.11 11.56 -108.21
CA PRO A 44 -36.06 12.55 -107.67
C PRO A 44 -37.56 12.19 -107.70
N ASP A 45 -38.00 11.11 -108.35
CA ASP A 45 -39.42 10.87 -108.64
C ASP A 45 -40.13 9.93 -107.67
N THR A 46 -40.39 10.34 -106.42
CA THR A 46 -41.57 9.91 -105.64
C THR A 46 -41.77 10.78 -104.40
N VAL A 47 -42.96 10.71 -103.78
CA VAL A 47 -43.44 11.33 -102.52
C VAL A 47 -42.46 11.33 -101.31
N SER A 48 -41.33 10.65 -101.43
CA SER A 48 -40.25 10.47 -100.45
C SER A 48 -39.58 11.75 -99.94
N LYS A 49 -39.48 12.85 -100.70
CA LYS A 49 -38.68 14.02 -100.26
C LYS A 49 -39.29 14.77 -99.06
N LYS A 50 -40.60 15.04 -99.06
CA LYS A 50 -41.28 15.72 -97.92
C LYS A 50 -41.34 14.85 -96.66
N ILE A 51 -41.55 13.55 -96.81
CA ILE A 51 -41.55 12.59 -95.70
C ILE A 51 -40.12 12.48 -95.13
N TYR A 52 -39.12 12.41 -96.01
CA TYR A 52 -37.71 12.40 -95.63
C TYR A 52 -37.31 13.67 -94.87
N ASP A 53 -37.62 14.87 -95.37
CA ASP A 53 -37.28 16.13 -94.69
C ASP A 53 -37.94 16.25 -93.31
N LYS A 54 -39.19 15.77 -93.18
CA LYS A 54 -39.92 15.72 -91.91
C LYS A 54 -39.26 14.74 -90.92
N VAL A 55 -38.99 13.50 -91.36
CA VAL A 55 -38.33 12.46 -90.54
C VAL A 55 -36.92 12.89 -90.16
N LYS A 56 -36.18 13.53 -91.06
CA LYS A 56 -34.86 14.10 -90.79
C LYS A 56 -34.94 15.16 -89.70
N SER A 57 -35.83 16.14 -89.84
CA SER A 57 -36.01 17.20 -88.84
C SER A 57 -36.39 16.64 -87.46
N ASP A 58 -37.35 15.71 -87.40
CA ASP A 58 -37.81 15.12 -86.16
C ASP A 58 -36.73 14.24 -85.51
N THR A 59 -35.95 13.51 -86.31
CA THR A 59 -34.82 12.70 -85.83
C THR A 59 -33.67 13.58 -85.31
N THR A 60 -33.29 14.64 -86.04
CA THR A 60 -32.24 15.57 -85.60
C THR A 60 -32.62 16.28 -84.31
N LYS A 61 -33.88 16.70 -84.17
CA LYS A 61 -34.38 17.29 -82.91
C LYS A 61 -34.37 16.30 -81.75
N SER A 62 -34.74 15.04 -82.00
CA SER A 62 -34.68 13.99 -80.99
C SER A 62 -33.23 13.69 -80.56
N ILE A 63 -32.29 13.62 -81.51
CA ILE A 63 -30.85 13.47 -81.20
C ILE A 63 -30.33 14.66 -80.39
N GLN A 64 -30.69 15.89 -80.75
CA GLN A 64 -30.26 17.08 -80.01
C GLN A 64 -30.82 17.10 -78.58
N SER A 65 -32.08 16.74 -78.40
CA SER A 65 -32.69 16.62 -77.07
C SER A 65 -32.01 15.56 -76.19
N ILE A 66 -31.53 14.47 -76.81
CA ILE A 66 -30.77 13.42 -76.11
C ILE A 66 -29.38 13.95 -75.72
N LEU A 67 -28.69 14.64 -76.63
CA LEU A 67 -27.39 15.27 -76.35
C LEU A 67 -27.46 16.27 -75.21
N ASP A 68 -28.48 17.14 -75.20
CA ASP A 68 -28.68 18.12 -74.14
C ASP A 68 -28.95 17.45 -72.78
N SER A 69 -29.72 16.35 -72.80
CA SER A 69 -30.02 15.56 -71.59
C SER A 69 -28.78 14.83 -71.06
N LEU A 70 -27.92 14.32 -71.95
CA LEU A 70 -26.65 13.68 -71.57
C LEU A 70 -25.67 14.68 -70.97
N ASN A 71 -25.53 15.86 -71.58
CA ASN A 71 -24.69 16.93 -71.04
C ASN A 71 -25.15 17.39 -69.66
N LYS A 72 -26.48 17.48 -69.46
CA LYS A 72 -27.05 17.78 -68.14
C LYS A 72 -26.73 16.69 -67.11
N LEU A 73 -26.93 15.42 -67.47
CA LEU A 73 -26.61 14.29 -66.59
C LEU A 73 -25.12 14.25 -66.21
N GLN A 74 -24.24 14.55 -67.17
CA GLN A 74 -22.80 14.62 -66.93
C GLN A 74 -22.44 15.73 -65.93
N THR A 75 -23.08 16.89 -66.07
CA THR A 75 -22.90 18.02 -65.14
C THR A 75 -23.40 17.69 -63.74
N ASP A 76 -24.55 17.01 -63.64
CA ASP A 76 -25.12 16.56 -62.36
C ASP A 76 -24.23 15.51 -61.67
N LEU A 77 -23.66 14.57 -62.43
CA LEU A 77 -22.69 13.60 -61.89
C LEU A 77 -21.42 14.28 -61.36
N GLN A 78 -20.87 15.25 -62.09
CA GLN A 78 -19.69 15.99 -61.65
C GLN A 78 -19.96 16.79 -60.37
N THR A 79 -21.12 17.44 -60.31
CA THR A 79 -21.55 18.20 -59.13
C THR A 79 -21.75 17.29 -57.93
N SER A 80 -22.39 16.14 -58.11
CA SER A 80 -22.57 15.13 -57.07
C SER A 80 -21.23 14.57 -56.56
N GLY A 81 -20.27 14.33 -57.45
CA GLY A 81 -18.91 13.92 -57.09
C GLY A 81 -18.21 14.95 -56.19
N GLN A 82 -18.28 16.24 -56.55
CA GLN A 82 -17.71 17.33 -55.75
C GLN A 82 -18.37 17.45 -54.37
N ILE A 83 -19.71 17.37 -54.29
CA ILE A 83 -20.44 17.42 -53.02
C ILE A 83 -20.01 16.27 -52.10
N THR A 84 -19.90 15.07 -52.66
CA THR A 84 -19.50 13.88 -51.90
C THR A 84 -18.07 14.03 -51.38
N GLN A 85 -17.15 14.55 -52.20
CA GLN A 85 -15.77 14.77 -51.80
C GLN A 85 -15.63 15.83 -50.71
N ASN A 86 -16.39 16.92 -50.81
CA ASN A 86 -16.46 17.95 -49.75
C ASN A 86 -17.02 17.39 -48.44
N ALA A 87 -18.04 16.52 -48.51
CA ALA A 87 -18.59 15.87 -47.32
C ALA A 87 -17.57 14.91 -46.67
N ILE A 88 -16.84 14.14 -47.48
CA ILE A 88 -15.76 13.26 -46.99
C ILE A 88 -14.67 14.09 -46.29
N GLN A 89 -14.27 15.21 -46.88
CA GLN A 89 -13.22 16.05 -46.31
C GLN A 89 -13.65 16.72 -45.00
N THR A 90 -14.90 17.18 -44.92
CA THR A 90 -15.48 17.71 -43.67
C THR A 90 -15.47 16.66 -42.57
N ASN A 91 -15.93 15.44 -42.86
CA ASN A 91 -15.93 14.35 -41.89
C ASN A 91 -14.52 13.95 -41.45
N GLN A 92 -13.53 13.99 -42.35
CA GLN A 92 -12.13 13.72 -42.01
C GLN A 92 -11.57 14.77 -41.04
N LEU A 93 -11.90 16.05 -41.23
CA LEU A 93 -11.49 17.11 -40.32
C LEU A 93 -12.12 16.95 -38.93
N GLU A 94 -13.39 16.54 -38.87
CA GLU A 94 -14.08 16.29 -37.60
C GLU A 94 -13.48 15.09 -36.86
N ILE A 95 -13.19 13.99 -37.56
CA ILE A 95 -12.51 12.83 -36.97
C ILE A 95 -11.14 13.21 -36.41
N GLN A 96 -10.38 14.04 -37.13
CA GLN A 96 -9.06 14.49 -36.67
C GLN A 96 -9.18 15.32 -35.37
N SER A 97 -10.14 16.25 -35.32
CA SER A 97 -10.42 17.06 -34.13
C SER A 97 -10.78 16.18 -32.92
N LEU A 98 -11.62 15.17 -33.11
CA LEU A 98 -12.00 14.23 -32.04
C LEU A 98 -10.80 13.39 -31.56
N GLN A 99 -9.92 12.97 -32.47
CA GLN A 99 -8.70 12.25 -32.11
C GLN A 99 -7.77 13.12 -31.25
N ASP A 100 -7.63 14.40 -31.59
CA ASP A 100 -6.82 15.34 -30.83
C ASP A 100 -7.39 15.55 -29.42
N GLN A 101 -8.72 15.69 -29.29
CA GLN A 101 -9.41 15.78 -28.00
C GLN A 101 -9.23 14.51 -27.13
N LEU A 102 -9.27 13.33 -27.74
CA LEU A 102 -9.00 12.07 -27.01
C LEU A 102 -7.55 12.00 -26.54
N SER A 103 -6.61 12.52 -27.32
CA SER A 103 -5.19 12.55 -26.97
C SER A 103 -4.92 13.45 -25.76
N THR A 104 -5.54 14.63 -25.71
CA THR A 104 -5.42 15.57 -24.58
C THR A 104 -6.05 15.00 -23.32
N LEU A 105 -7.26 14.45 -23.42
CA LEU A 105 -7.94 13.84 -22.27
C LEU A 105 -7.15 12.63 -21.73
N ARG A 106 -6.57 11.81 -22.62
CA ARG A 106 -5.69 10.70 -22.20
C ARG A 106 -4.49 11.19 -21.40
N ASN A 107 -3.85 12.27 -21.84
CA ASN A 107 -2.70 12.85 -21.15
C ASN A 107 -3.09 13.44 -19.78
N GLU A 108 -4.26 14.08 -19.68
CA GLU A 108 -4.80 14.60 -18.43
C GLU A 108 -5.09 13.47 -17.42
N VAL A 109 -5.71 12.37 -17.89
CA VAL A 109 -5.95 11.18 -17.05
C VAL A 109 -4.64 10.56 -16.57
N ILE A 110 -3.62 10.48 -17.42
CA ILE A 110 -2.29 9.99 -17.03
C ILE A 110 -1.72 10.89 -15.93
N LEU A 111 -1.78 12.22 -16.09
CA LEU A 111 -1.27 13.17 -15.11
C LEU A 111 -1.98 13.00 -13.76
N TYR A 112 -3.32 12.95 -13.75
CA TYR A 112 -4.11 12.72 -12.54
C TYR A 112 -3.76 11.40 -11.83
N ILE A 113 -3.60 10.31 -12.59
CA ILE A 113 -3.21 9.01 -12.01
C ILE A 113 -1.79 9.08 -11.43
N THR A 114 -0.86 9.76 -12.10
CA THR A 114 0.51 9.92 -11.59
C THR A 114 0.55 10.79 -10.33
N GLU A 115 -0.20 11.89 -10.28
CA GLU A 115 -0.32 12.76 -9.11
C GLU A 115 -0.97 12.03 -7.93
N ALA A 116 -2.04 11.27 -8.18
CA ALA A 116 -2.69 10.42 -7.18
C ALA A 116 -1.75 9.32 -6.64
N ARG A 117 -0.85 8.78 -7.47
CA ARG A 117 0.17 7.82 -7.05
C ARG A 117 1.28 8.47 -6.22
N ILE A 118 1.76 9.65 -6.62
CA ILE A 118 2.80 10.39 -5.90
C ILE A 118 2.30 10.84 -4.53
N THR A 119 1.09 11.37 -4.43
CA THR A 119 0.46 11.75 -3.15
C THR A 119 0.23 10.53 -2.25
N LYS A 120 -0.21 9.39 -2.80
CA LYS A 120 -0.35 8.14 -2.04
C LYS A 120 0.99 7.56 -1.57
N ALA A 121 2.05 7.68 -2.37
CA ALA A 121 3.40 7.22 -1.99
C ALA A 121 4.06 8.15 -0.96
N ALA A 122 3.85 9.47 -1.06
CA ALA A 122 4.33 10.45 -0.09
C ALA A 122 3.68 10.25 1.30
N ASN A 123 2.40 9.88 1.35
CA ASN A 123 1.69 9.57 2.59
C ASN A 123 2.10 8.23 3.24
N THR A 124 2.93 7.41 2.59
CA THR A 124 3.46 6.15 3.15
C THR A 124 4.89 6.26 3.68
N ALA A 125 5.51 7.43 3.57
CA ALA A 125 6.89 7.68 3.99
C ALA A 125 7.00 8.37 5.37
N GLU A 126 5.99 8.22 6.23
CA GLU A 126 6.15 8.50 7.66
C GLU A 126 7.12 7.46 8.26
N PRO A 127 8.08 7.86 9.12
CA PRO A 127 8.94 6.93 9.82
C PRO A 127 8.07 6.04 10.71
N SER A 128 7.72 4.85 10.23
CA SER A 128 6.88 3.92 10.96
C SER A 128 7.62 3.47 12.22
N ILE A 129 7.14 3.90 13.39
CA ILE A 129 7.61 3.37 14.67
C ILE A 129 7.23 1.89 14.70
N LYS A 130 8.23 1.00 14.52
CA LYS A 130 8.03 -0.44 14.59
C LYS A 130 7.87 -0.86 16.04
N VAL A 131 6.63 -1.03 16.47
CA VAL A 131 6.31 -1.58 17.79
C VAL A 131 6.39 -3.11 17.72
N ARG A 132 6.84 -3.71 18.82
CA ARG A 132 6.79 -5.16 19.00
C ARG A 132 5.34 -5.66 18.86
N HIS A 133 5.16 -6.78 18.17
CA HIS A 133 3.84 -7.42 18.09
C HIS A 133 3.34 -7.84 19.48
N PRO A 134 2.01 -7.84 19.70
CA PRO A 134 1.44 -8.32 20.96
C PRO A 134 1.83 -9.76 21.24
N ASP A 135 1.97 -10.10 22.51
CA ASP A 135 2.12 -11.47 22.96
C ASP A 135 0.77 -12.19 22.83
N ILE A 136 0.82 -13.50 22.57
CA ILE A 136 -0.39 -14.33 22.48
C ILE A 136 -1.13 -14.41 23.82
N PHE A 137 -2.44 -14.21 23.78
CA PHE A 137 -3.30 -14.29 24.95
C PHE A 137 -3.97 -15.66 25.03
N SER A 138 -3.69 -16.40 26.10
CA SER A 138 -4.22 -17.75 26.34
C SER A 138 -5.39 -17.79 27.33
N GLY A 139 -5.84 -16.62 27.83
CA GLY A 139 -6.94 -16.54 28.79
C GLY A 139 -6.49 -16.44 30.26
N LYS A 140 -5.19 -16.22 30.51
CA LYS A 140 -4.69 -15.98 31.88
C LYS A 140 -5.13 -14.58 32.35
N PRO A 141 -5.86 -14.46 33.48
CA PRO A 141 -6.36 -13.16 33.97
C PRO A 141 -5.29 -12.07 34.12
N SER A 142 -4.14 -12.44 34.71
CA SER A 142 -3.00 -11.54 34.91
C SER A 142 -2.38 -11.01 33.61
N ALA A 143 -2.55 -11.70 32.48
CA ALA A 143 -2.03 -11.29 31.18
C ALA A 143 -3.02 -10.42 30.39
N CYS A 144 -4.30 -10.39 30.77
CA CYS A 144 -5.36 -9.71 30.03
C CYS A 144 -5.12 -8.20 29.91
N SER A 145 -4.73 -7.55 31.01
CA SER A 145 -4.41 -6.12 30.99
C SER A 145 -3.22 -5.81 30.10
N ASN A 146 -2.15 -6.63 30.15
CA ASN A 146 -0.95 -6.43 29.34
C ASN A 146 -1.26 -6.58 27.84
N PHE A 147 -2.06 -7.59 27.48
CA PHE A 147 -2.51 -7.82 26.11
C PHE A 147 -3.20 -6.58 25.50
N PHE A 148 -4.16 -6.00 26.21
CA PHE A 148 -4.85 -4.79 25.72
C PHE A 148 -3.95 -3.55 25.67
N SER A 149 -2.99 -3.42 26.58
CA SER A 149 -1.99 -2.34 26.53
C SER A 149 -1.09 -2.47 25.31
N GLN A 150 -0.65 -3.69 24.97
CA GLN A 150 0.16 -3.95 23.77
C GLN A 150 -0.63 -3.67 22.49
N LEU A 151 -1.91 -4.07 22.43
CA LEU A 151 -2.80 -3.74 21.31
C LEU A 151 -3.00 -2.23 21.15
N ALA A 152 -3.26 -1.52 22.24
CA ALA A 152 -3.41 -0.07 22.22
C ALA A 152 -2.16 0.64 21.66
N LEU A 153 -0.97 0.15 22.03
CA LEU A 153 0.29 0.67 21.49
C LEU A 153 0.42 0.43 19.99
N VAL A 154 0.11 -0.77 19.51
CA VAL A 154 0.13 -1.10 18.07
C VAL A 154 -0.83 -0.21 17.29
N PHE A 155 -2.07 -0.06 17.77
CA PHE A 155 -3.07 0.78 17.12
C PHE A 155 -2.68 2.25 17.10
N ALA A 156 -2.05 2.75 18.16
CA ALA A 156 -1.54 4.13 18.21
C ALA A 156 -0.42 4.38 17.20
N THR A 157 0.41 3.38 16.91
CA THR A 157 1.54 3.50 15.96
C THR A 157 1.19 3.22 14.50
N SER A 158 0.00 2.70 14.21
CA SER A 158 -0.45 2.48 12.83
C SER A 158 -1.92 2.87 12.64
N PRO A 159 -2.30 4.15 12.84
CA PRO A 159 -3.68 4.60 12.70
C PRO A 159 -4.29 4.29 11.33
N ASP A 160 -3.49 4.40 10.27
CA ASP A 160 -3.93 4.16 8.89
C ASP A 160 -4.36 2.71 8.62
N LYS A 161 -3.71 1.74 9.29
CA LYS A 161 -4.02 0.31 9.15
C LYS A 161 -5.19 -0.12 10.04
N PHE A 162 -5.42 0.60 11.13
CA PHE A 162 -6.42 0.28 12.16
C PHE A 162 -7.46 1.40 12.27
N ASN A 163 -7.96 1.86 11.11
CA ASN A 163 -8.92 2.95 11.01
C ASN A 163 -10.37 2.54 11.34
N THR A 164 -10.66 1.24 11.38
CA THR A 164 -11.98 0.68 11.69
C THR A 164 -11.90 -0.23 12.91
N ASP A 165 -12.95 -0.22 13.74
CA ASP A 165 -12.98 -1.07 14.93
C ASP A 165 -13.00 -2.56 14.58
N SER A 166 -13.67 -2.97 13.49
CA SER A 166 -13.58 -4.34 12.99
C SER A 166 -12.14 -4.77 12.67
N SER A 167 -11.33 -3.90 12.06
CA SER A 167 -9.91 -4.24 11.78
C SER A 167 -9.10 -4.44 13.06
N LYS A 168 -9.34 -3.61 14.10
CA LYS A 168 -8.73 -3.76 15.43
C LYS A 168 -9.15 -5.06 16.09
N ILE A 169 -10.43 -5.39 16.03
CA ILE A 169 -10.99 -6.60 16.64
C ILE A 169 -10.44 -7.85 15.95
N LEU A 170 -10.44 -7.91 14.61
CA LEU A 170 -9.88 -9.04 13.87
C LEU A 170 -8.39 -9.23 14.18
N TYR A 171 -7.64 -8.13 14.24
CA TYR A 171 -6.24 -8.18 14.65
C TYR A 171 -6.10 -8.71 16.08
N ALA A 172 -6.86 -8.19 17.04
CA ALA A 172 -6.84 -8.70 18.42
C ALA A 172 -7.17 -10.19 18.49
N ILE A 173 -8.20 -10.66 17.76
CA ILE A 173 -8.61 -12.06 17.71
C ILE A 173 -7.48 -12.96 17.19
N SER A 174 -6.67 -12.49 16.23
CA SER A 174 -5.55 -13.27 15.68
C SER A 174 -4.45 -13.60 16.71
N TYR A 175 -4.39 -12.86 17.81
CA TYR A 175 -3.47 -13.11 18.94
C TYR A 175 -4.14 -13.83 20.12
N LEU A 176 -5.43 -14.17 20.01
CA LEU A 176 -6.11 -15.02 20.99
C LEU A 176 -5.77 -16.49 20.71
N THR A 177 -5.57 -17.27 21.76
CA THR A 177 -5.26 -18.71 21.69
C THR A 177 -6.02 -19.46 22.77
N GLY A 178 -6.29 -20.75 22.56
CA GLY A 178 -6.99 -21.57 23.55
C GLY A 178 -8.42 -21.10 23.82
N THR A 179 -8.83 -21.09 25.09
CA THR A 179 -10.22 -20.80 25.51
C THR A 179 -10.74 -19.44 25.01
N PRO A 180 -10.00 -18.32 25.06
CA PRO A 180 -10.44 -17.06 24.46
C PRO A 180 -10.73 -17.13 22.96
N PHE A 181 -9.94 -17.87 22.20
CA PHE A 181 -10.19 -18.02 20.76
C PHE A 181 -11.44 -18.86 20.50
N SER A 182 -11.58 -19.99 21.20
CA SER A 182 -12.78 -20.83 21.14
C SER A 182 -14.06 -20.09 21.54
N TYR A 183 -13.96 -19.12 22.46
CA TYR A 183 -15.08 -18.25 22.82
C TYR A 183 -15.48 -17.31 21.66
N MET A 184 -14.52 -16.82 20.88
CA MET A 184 -14.77 -15.92 19.74
C MET A 184 -15.15 -16.65 18.45
N GLU A 185 -14.85 -17.94 18.34
CA GLU A 185 -15.09 -18.76 17.14
C GLU A 185 -16.54 -18.72 16.61
N PRO A 186 -17.60 -18.85 17.45
CA PRO A 186 -18.99 -18.76 16.96
C PRO A 186 -19.36 -17.39 16.40
N TYR A 187 -18.71 -16.33 16.89
CA TYR A 187 -18.88 -14.97 16.36
C TYR A 187 -18.17 -14.81 15.03
N LEU A 188 -16.96 -15.38 14.88
CA LEU A 188 -16.21 -15.38 13.62
C LEU A 188 -16.93 -16.13 12.50
N MET A 189 -17.62 -17.23 12.80
CA MET A 189 -18.44 -17.94 11.80
C MET A 189 -19.56 -17.05 11.22
N LYS A 190 -19.98 -16.02 11.96
CA LYS A 190 -20.97 -15.02 11.55
C LYS A 190 -20.33 -13.73 11.01
N ALA A 191 -19.01 -13.65 10.90
CA ALA A 191 -18.31 -12.45 10.45
C ALA A 191 -18.55 -12.13 8.96
N ASN A 192 -18.79 -13.17 8.14
CA ASN A 192 -19.08 -13.03 6.71
C ASN A 192 -20.53 -12.60 6.40
N LEU A 193 -21.37 -12.41 7.43
CA LEU A 193 -22.73 -11.91 7.24
C LEU A 193 -22.73 -10.41 6.87
N PRO A 194 -23.80 -9.94 6.21
CA PRO A 194 -24.03 -8.51 6.00
C PRO A 194 -23.94 -7.74 7.32
N GLU A 195 -23.53 -6.47 7.25
CA GLU A 195 -23.27 -5.65 8.43
C GLU A 195 -24.48 -5.53 9.38
N SER A 196 -25.71 -5.64 8.83
CA SER A 196 -26.96 -5.66 9.60
C SER A 196 -27.13 -6.88 10.51
N ASP A 197 -26.55 -8.03 10.16
CA ASP A 197 -26.67 -9.30 10.90
C ASP A 197 -25.39 -9.67 11.65
N ARG A 198 -24.34 -8.83 11.53
CA ARG A 198 -23.05 -9.07 12.17
C ARG A 198 -23.16 -8.84 13.68
N PRO A 199 -22.60 -9.73 14.53
CA PRO A 199 -22.57 -9.51 15.96
C PRO A 199 -21.89 -8.19 16.33
N ALA A 200 -22.52 -7.38 17.20
CA ALA A 200 -21.99 -6.08 17.64
C ALA A 200 -20.56 -6.17 18.22
N ILE A 201 -20.21 -7.30 18.83
CA ILE A 201 -18.86 -7.57 19.37
C ILE A 201 -17.75 -7.57 18.30
N LEU A 202 -18.08 -7.72 17.01
CA LEU A 202 -17.13 -7.64 15.90
C LEU A 202 -17.08 -6.27 15.22
N SER A 203 -17.95 -5.35 15.64
CA SER A 203 -18.08 -4.01 15.07
C SER A 203 -17.73 -2.91 16.08
N ASP A 204 -17.81 -3.19 17.38
CA ASP A 204 -17.47 -2.26 18.47
C ASP A 204 -16.28 -2.79 19.28
N TYR A 205 -15.15 -2.07 19.21
CA TYR A 205 -13.93 -2.47 19.91
C TYR A 205 -14.05 -2.33 21.43
N THR A 206 -14.83 -1.37 21.91
CA THR A 206 -15.06 -1.14 23.34
C THR A 206 -15.84 -2.30 23.93
N LEU A 207 -16.91 -2.71 23.24
CA LEU A 207 -17.71 -3.87 23.63
C LEU A 207 -16.88 -5.16 23.63
N PHE A 208 -16.04 -5.35 22.61
CA PHE A 208 -15.11 -6.49 22.56
C PHE A 208 -14.16 -6.49 23.76
N LYS A 209 -13.50 -5.35 24.04
CA LYS A 209 -12.56 -5.22 25.16
C LYS A 209 -13.24 -5.51 26.50
N GLU A 210 -14.42 -4.96 26.73
CA GLU A 210 -15.18 -5.19 27.97
C GLU A 210 -15.58 -6.66 28.10
N THR A 211 -16.09 -7.28 27.03
CA THR A 211 -16.53 -8.68 27.05
C THR A 211 -15.37 -9.63 27.36
N ILE A 212 -14.22 -9.45 26.69
CA ILE A 212 -13.03 -10.27 26.94
C ILE A 212 -12.46 -10.01 28.33
N THR A 213 -12.40 -8.76 28.79
CA THR A 213 -11.92 -8.42 30.14
C THR A 213 -12.83 -8.99 31.21
N ARG A 214 -14.16 -8.98 31.01
CA ARG A 214 -15.13 -9.56 31.94
C ARG A 214 -15.06 -11.09 31.98
N THR A 215 -14.80 -11.73 30.84
CA THR A 215 -14.80 -13.20 30.73
C THR A 215 -13.47 -13.82 31.14
N PHE A 216 -12.35 -13.19 30.79
CA PHE A 216 -11.00 -13.73 30.94
C PHE A 216 -10.04 -12.84 31.74
N GLY A 217 -10.43 -11.62 32.10
CA GLY A 217 -9.64 -10.73 32.94
C GLY A 217 -9.85 -10.99 34.43
N ASP A 218 -9.14 -10.22 35.25
CA ASP A 218 -9.33 -10.28 36.70
C ASP A 218 -10.69 -9.64 37.06
N PRO A 219 -11.59 -10.37 37.75
CA PRO A 219 -12.94 -9.88 38.05
C PRO A 219 -12.94 -8.69 39.02
N ASN A 220 -11.99 -8.67 39.97
CA ASN A 220 -11.88 -7.61 40.98
C ASN A 220 -10.46 -7.01 40.98
N PRO A 221 -10.06 -6.25 39.94
CA PRO A 221 -8.70 -5.73 39.82
C PRO A 221 -8.37 -4.74 40.94
N ILE A 222 -9.34 -3.94 41.36
CA ILE A 222 -9.19 -2.95 42.45
C ILE A 222 -9.01 -3.66 43.80
N GLU A 223 -9.86 -4.64 44.14
CA GLU A 223 -9.75 -5.38 45.40
C GLU A 223 -8.46 -6.20 45.47
N ASN A 224 -8.05 -6.80 44.35
CA ASN A 224 -6.78 -7.51 44.26
C ASN A 224 -5.60 -6.54 44.44
N ALA A 225 -5.66 -5.34 43.86
CA ALA A 225 -4.64 -4.31 44.06
C ALA A 225 -4.61 -3.79 45.50
N ASP A 226 -5.78 -3.59 46.13
CA ASP A 226 -5.90 -3.20 47.55
C ASP A 226 -5.29 -4.26 48.48
N ARG A 227 -5.58 -5.54 48.23
CA ARG A 227 -4.97 -6.65 48.98
C ARG A 227 -3.46 -6.72 48.73
N ALA A 228 -3.02 -6.58 47.48
CA ALA A 228 -1.62 -6.65 47.11
C ALA A 228 -0.82 -5.50 47.74
N ILE A 229 -1.33 -4.26 47.73
CA ILE A 229 -0.61 -3.11 48.29
C ILE A 229 -0.49 -3.22 49.82
N ARG A 230 -1.52 -3.76 50.50
CA ARG A 230 -1.50 -4.04 51.95
C ARG A 230 -0.47 -5.10 52.33
N GLN A 231 -0.25 -6.09 51.46
CA GLN A 231 0.70 -7.17 51.66
C GLN A 231 2.11 -6.83 51.14
N LEU A 232 2.27 -5.76 50.37
CA LEU A 232 3.53 -5.38 49.77
C LEU A 232 4.57 -5.06 50.85
N ARG A 233 5.73 -5.71 50.78
CA ARG A 233 6.87 -5.48 51.67
C ARG A 233 8.14 -5.29 50.84
N GLN A 234 9.04 -4.45 51.34
CA GLN A 234 10.35 -4.25 50.76
C GLN A 234 11.19 -5.52 50.94
N THR A 235 11.39 -6.28 49.87
CA THR A 235 12.25 -7.47 49.85
C THR A 235 13.68 -7.13 49.41
N THR A 236 13.83 -6.29 48.38
CA THR A 236 15.11 -5.90 47.79
C THR A 236 15.45 -4.43 48.11
N SER A 237 15.59 -3.58 47.08
CA SER A 237 15.85 -2.14 47.22
C SER A 237 14.56 -1.35 47.45
N VAL A 238 14.68 -0.16 48.02
CA VAL A 238 13.54 0.75 48.16
C VAL A 238 13.00 1.17 46.80
N ALA A 239 13.87 1.33 45.79
CA ALA A 239 13.46 1.68 44.43
C ALA A 239 12.54 0.62 43.81
N ALA A 240 12.90 -0.67 43.91
CA ALA A 240 12.07 -1.76 43.39
C ALA A 240 10.72 -1.86 44.13
N TYR A 241 10.74 -1.70 45.45
CA TYR A 241 9.52 -1.63 46.27
C TYR A 241 8.63 -0.45 45.87
N ALA A 242 9.20 0.74 45.68
CA ALA A 242 8.49 1.94 45.28
C ALA A 242 7.86 1.82 43.89
N THR A 243 8.54 1.18 42.94
CA THR A 243 7.97 0.91 41.61
C THR A 243 6.71 0.06 41.71
N GLU A 244 6.75 -1.02 42.49
CA GLU A 244 5.59 -1.91 42.65
C GLU A 244 4.47 -1.23 43.45
N PHE A 245 4.82 -0.46 44.49
CA PHE A 245 3.87 0.34 45.25
C PHE A 245 3.12 1.33 44.36
N ARG A 246 3.84 2.12 43.54
CA ARG A 246 3.24 3.06 42.59
C ARG A 246 2.36 2.35 41.56
N ARG A 247 2.81 1.20 41.04
CA ARG A 247 2.03 0.40 40.10
C ARG A 247 0.67 0.01 40.68
N LEU A 248 0.64 -0.41 41.96
CA LEU A 248 -0.60 -0.75 42.67
C LEU A 248 -1.42 0.49 43.06
N GLN A 249 -0.75 1.57 43.45
CA GLN A 249 -1.37 2.86 43.77
C GLN A 249 -2.20 3.40 42.60
N MET A 250 -1.75 3.23 41.35
CA MET A 250 -2.51 3.68 40.17
C MET A 250 -3.85 2.95 39.96
N LEU A 251 -4.06 1.80 40.61
CA LEU A 251 -5.30 1.03 40.50
C LEU A 251 -6.28 1.31 41.66
N ILE A 252 -5.84 1.97 42.72
CA ILE A 252 -6.62 2.19 43.94
C ILE A 252 -6.84 3.69 44.18
N ASP A 253 -8.02 4.05 44.68
CA ASP A 253 -8.40 5.44 44.94
C ASP A 253 -8.20 5.80 46.43
N TRP A 254 -6.98 5.61 46.92
CA TRP A 254 -6.63 5.92 48.32
C TRP A 254 -6.12 7.36 48.45
N ASN A 255 -6.54 8.04 49.51
CA ASN A 255 -6.00 9.35 49.89
C ASN A 255 -4.54 9.24 50.39
N GLN A 256 -3.84 10.38 50.52
CA GLN A 256 -2.44 10.43 50.96
C GLN A 256 -2.15 9.75 52.32
N PRO A 257 -2.94 9.97 53.40
CA PRO A 257 -2.63 9.38 54.70
C PRO A 257 -2.57 7.84 54.74
N PRO A 258 -3.53 7.08 54.19
CA PRO A 258 -3.43 5.62 54.15
C PRO A 258 -2.30 5.13 53.23
N LEU A 259 -1.98 5.84 52.14
CA LEU A 259 -0.83 5.52 51.29
C LEU A 259 0.49 5.67 52.04
N ILE A 260 0.68 6.77 52.78
CA ILE A 260 1.87 7.03 53.59
C ILE A 260 2.04 5.97 54.67
N SER A 261 0.97 5.69 55.43
CA SER A 261 0.98 4.67 56.48
C SER A 261 1.34 3.29 55.91
N GLN A 262 0.72 2.91 54.78
CA GLN A 262 1.00 1.64 54.13
C GLN A 262 2.43 1.56 53.59
N PHE A 263 2.92 2.62 52.95
CA PHE A 263 4.27 2.68 52.42
C PHE A 263 5.31 2.48 53.53
N LEU A 264 5.17 3.23 54.63
CA LEU A 264 6.04 3.13 55.82
C LEU A 264 6.00 1.73 56.44
N SER A 265 4.81 1.13 56.56
CA SER A 265 4.64 -0.21 57.14
C SER A 265 5.36 -1.31 56.35
N GLY A 266 5.55 -1.10 55.04
CA GLY A 266 6.19 -2.07 54.16
C GLY A 266 7.70 -1.92 54.03
N LEU A 267 8.29 -0.83 54.54
CA LEU A 267 9.74 -0.60 54.48
C LEU A 267 10.52 -1.49 55.46
N LYS A 268 11.78 -1.79 55.14
CA LYS A 268 12.71 -2.44 56.07
C LYS A 268 13.00 -1.53 57.26
N TYR A 269 13.26 -2.15 58.41
CA TYR A 269 13.49 -1.46 59.67
C TYR A 269 14.57 -0.38 59.59
N ASN A 270 15.71 -0.66 58.96
CA ASN A 270 16.82 0.29 58.81
C ASN A 270 16.41 1.58 58.05
N ILE A 271 15.57 1.46 57.02
CA ILE A 271 15.06 2.62 56.27
C ILE A 271 14.01 3.36 57.09
N SER A 272 13.08 2.62 57.71
CA SER A 272 12.03 3.18 58.56
C SER A 272 12.61 3.97 59.74
N GLN A 273 13.68 3.48 60.39
CA GLN A 273 14.36 4.19 61.47
C GLN A 273 14.93 5.54 61.01
N GLU A 274 15.62 5.58 59.87
CA GLU A 274 16.18 6.82 59.32
C GLU A 274 15.10 7.82 58.87
N LEU A 275 13.93 7.33 58.44
CA LEU A 275 12.77 8.18 58.14
C LEU A 275 12.13 8.75 59.40
N ASN A 276 11.98 7.94 60.46
CA ASN A 276 11.37 8.38 61.72
C ASN A 276 12.21 9.43 62.47
N ARG A 277 13.49 9.59 62.13
CA ARG A 277 14.37 10.65 62.67
C ARG A 277 14.16 12.02 62.01
N ARG A 278 13.35 12.09 60.95
CA ARG A 278 13.07 13.30 60.19
C ARG A 278 11.70 13.86 60.55
N GLU A 279 11.42 15.06 60.06
CA GLU A 279 10.09 15.64 60.15
C GLU A 279 9.05 14.78 59.40
N PRO A 280 7.80 14.71 59.89
CA PRO A 280 6.73 14.00 59.21
C PRO A 280 6.53 14.51 57.79
N ILE A 281 6.49 13.60 56.82
CA ILE A 281 6.25 13.92 55.41
C ILE A 281 4.81 13.58 55.07
N GLU A 282 4.05 14.58 54.61
CA GLU A 282 2.61 14.46 54.31
C GLU A 282 2.29 14.14 52.84
N ASP A 283 3.32 14.06 51.99
CA ASP A 283 3.21 13.73 50.57
C ASP A 283 3.92 12.40 50.26
N ILE A 284 3.19 11.46 49.65
CA ILE A 284 3.69 10.12 49.32
C ILE A 284 4.90 10.15 48.39
N GLU A 285 4.93 11.07 47.42
CA GLU A 285 6.02 11.13 46.44
C GLU A 285 7.31 11.65 47.07
N THR A 286 7.21 12.69 47.90
CA THR A 286 8.33 13.20 48.71
C THR A 286 8.87 12.13 49.67
N LEU A 287 7.97 11.34 50.28
CA LEU A 287 8.34 10.23 51.15
C LEU A 287 9.10 9.12 50.40
N ILE A 288 8.59 8.69 49.24
CA ILE A 288 9.24 7.68 48.39
C ILE A 288 10.64 8.15 47.99
N ASN A 289 10.77 9.39 47.51
CA ASN A 289 12.05 9.93 47.07
C ASN A 289 13.07 10.01 48.23
N THR A 290 12.60 10.41 49.42
CA THR A 290 13.45 10.45 50.62
C THR A 290 13.91 9.05 51.03
N ALA A 291 13.02 8.07 50.99
CA ALA A 291 13.34 6.67 51.30
C ALA A 291 14.39 6.10 50.33
N ILE A 292 14.27 6.39 49.02
CA ILE A 292 15.26 5.98 48.01
C ILE A 292 16.63 6.63 48.28
N GLN A 293 16.67 7.91 48.64
CA GLN A 293 17.93 8.59 48.99
C GLN A 293 18.62 7.97 50.20
N ILE A 294 17.84 7.59 51.22
CA ILE A 294 18.35 6.89 52.42
C ILE A 294 18.94 5.54 52.02
N ASP A 295 18.20 4.74 51.24
CA ASP A 295 18.66 3.43 50.76
C ASP A 295 20.00 3.53 50.01
N ASN A 296 20.11 4.51 49.09
CA ASN A 296 21.34 4.77 48.35
C ASN A 296 22.49 5.16 49.28
N ARG A 297 22.27 6.03 50.27
CA ARG A 297 23.31 6.44 51.23
C ARG A 297 23.79 5.26 52.08
N LEU A 298 22.86 4.44 52.59
CA LEU A 298 23.19 3.26 53.38
C LEU A 298 23.93 2.20 52.56
N PHE A 299 23.52 2.00 51.31
CA PHE A 299 24.19 1.10 50.38
C PHE A 299 25.64 1.55 50.11
N SER A 300 25.87 2.84 49.81
CA SER A 300 27.22 3.38 49.62
C SER A 300 28.09 3.24 50.86
N HIS A 301 27.55 3.49 52.06
CA HIS A 301 28.29 3.32 53.32
C HIS A 301 28.68 1.84 53.56
N ALA A 302 27.81 0.89 53.20
CA ALA A 302 28.12 -0.53 53.29
C ALA A 302 29.22 -0.96 52.30
N GLN A 303 29.27 -0.37 51.09
CA GLN A 303 30.34 -0.63 50.13
C GLN A 303 31.71 -0.14 50.62
N HIS A 304 31.77 1.06 51.21
CA HIS A 304 33.00 1.63 51.78
C HIS A 304 33.49 0.93 53.06
N ARG A 305 32.62 0.15 53.72
CA ARG A 305 32.98 -0.65 54.91
C ARG A 305 33.50 -2.06 54.60
N LYS A 306 33.49 -2.50 53.33
CA LYS A 306 34.16 -3.76 52.95
C LYS A 306 35.67 -3.56 53.10
N PRO A 307 36.36 -4.31 53.99
CA PRO A 307 37.81 -4.17 54.12
C PRO A 307 38.49 -4.63 52.83
N LEU A 308 39.48 -3.85 52.36
CA LEU A 308 40.48 -4.30 51.40
C LEU A 308 41.30 -5.44 52.04
N LEU A 309 40.77 -6.66 52.04
CA LEU A 309 41.52 -7.85 52.39
C LEU A 309 42.34 -8.29 51.18
N ASN A 310 43.48 -7.62 50.99
CA ASN A 310 44.78 -8.20 50.60
C ASN A 310 45.74 -7.09 50.12
N SER A 311 46.44 -6.47 51.07
CA SER A 311 47.84 -6.13 50.85
C SER A 311 48.60 -6.42 52.14
N SER A 312 49.39 -7.49 52.13
CA SER A 312 50.31 -7.80 53.21
C SER A 312 51.36 -6.68 53.31
N PRO A 313 51.69 -6.19 54.51
CA PRO A 313 52.78 -5.22 54.66
C PRO A 313 54.12 -5.97 54.57
N SER A 314 54.83 -5.81 53.46
CA SER A 314 56.23 -6.26 53.37
C SER A 314 57.11 -5.32 54.17
N MET A 315 57.78 -5.85 55.18
CA MET A 315 58.86 -5.21 55.94
C MET A 315 59.99 -4.69 55.00
N PRO A 316 60.74 -3.64 55.39
CA PRO A 316 61.72 -2.99 54.53
C PRO A 316 63.01 -3.82 54.41
N LEU A 317 63.45 -4.08 53.18
CA LEU A 317 64.71 -4.73 52.87
C LEU A 317 65.88 -3.74 53.08
N LYS A 318 66.91 -4.17 53.82
CA LYS A 318 68.17 -3.47 54.07
C LYS A 318 68.87 -3.05 52.77
N GLN A 319 69.38 -1.82 52.75
CA GLN A 319 70.12 -1.21 51.65
C GLN A 319 71.40 -1.98 51.29
N THR A 320 71.57 -2.19 49.99
CA THR A 320 72.76 -2.66 49.27
C THR A 320 73.91 -1.66 49.34
N VAL A 321 75.14 -2.15 49.58
CA VAL A 321 76.36 -1.50 49.09
C VAL A 321 77.35 -2.58 48.64
N HIS A 322 77.55 -2.73 47.33
CA HIS A 322 78.84 -2.62 46.63
C HIS A 322 78.74 -3.19 45.20
N ASN A 323 79.15 -2.33 44.27
CA ASN A 323 79.38 -2.47 42.83
C ASN A 323 80.62 -3.35 42.54
N PRO A 324 81.09 -3.51 41.28
CA PRO A 324 80.41 -3.70 39.98
C PRO A 324 81.04 -4.90 39.20
N ILE A 325 80.60 -5.14 37.95
CA ILE A 325 81.43 -5.45 36.74
C ILE A 325 80.75 -6.43 35.78
N ALA A 326 80.82 -6.05 34.50
CA ALA A 326 80.63 -6.82 33.26
C ALA A 326 79.21 -7.02 32.68
N LEU A 327 78.93 -6.19 31.67
CA LEU A 327 78.31 -6.61 30.39
C LEU A 327 79.35 -7.46 29.61
N PRO A 328 79.00 -8.38 28.67
CA PRO A 328 78.15 -8.05 27.52
C PRO A 328 77.34 -9.18 26.81
N VAL A 329 76.45 -8.73 25.89
CA VAL A 329 76.12 -9.28 24.56
C VAL A 329 75.29 -10.59 24.43
N SER A 330 74.16 -10.42 23.73
CA SER A 330 73.49 -11.23 22.67
C SER A 330 73.50 -12.77 22.77
N THR A 331 72.49 -13.54 22.38
CA THR A 331 71.77 -13.55 21.08
C THR A 331 70.77 -14.73 21.13
N THR A 332 69.60 -14.55 20.50
CA THR A 332 68.83 -15.54 19.69
C THR A 332 68.35 -16.91 20.22
N THR A 333 67.20 -17.31 19.64
CA THR A 333 66.72 -18.69 19.34
C THR A 333 66.31 -19.54 20.55
N ASN A 334 65.29 -20.38 20.54
CA ASN A 334 64.41 -20.96 19.52
C ASN A 334 63.23 -21.55 20.32
N LEU A 335 61.98 -21.25 19.96
CA LEU A 335 61.02 -22.16 19.30
C LEU A 335 60.43 -23.30 20.19
N PRO A 336 59.23 -23.78 19.84
CA PRO A 336 58.19 -24.24 20.76
C PRO A 336 58.10 -25.76 20.85
N GLU A 337 57.44 -26.28 21.88
CA GLU A 337 56.95 -27.66 21.85
C GLU A 337 55.51 -27.71 21.33
N GLN A 338 55.41 -28.15 20.08
CA GLN A 338 54.31 -28.95 19.55
C GLN A 338 54.24 -30.30 20.28
N ASN A 339 53.04 -30.85 20.42
CA ASN A 339 52.67 -32.07 19.68
C ASN A 339 51.14 -32.21 19.72
N ASP A 340 50.47 -31.98 18.59
CA ASP A 340 50.07 -33.01 17.60
C ASP A 340 49.07 -33.99 18.23
N GLY A 341 47.79 -33.99 17.86
CA GLY A 341 47.26 -34.18 16.51
C GLY A 341 46.61 -35.58 16.42
N PRO A 342 45.85 -35.97 15.37
CA PRO A 342 45.66 -35.29 14.11
C PRO A 342 44.19 -35.08 13.69
N GLN A 343 44.08 -34.46 12.52
CA GLN A 343 43.01 -33.66 11.96
C GLN A 343 42.28 -34.41 10.80
N PRO A 344 41.38 -33.76 10.03
CA PRO A 344 40.24 -34.38 9.34
C PRO A 344 40.54 -34.78 7.89
N MET A 345 39.55 -35.39 7.24
CA MET A 345 39.58 -35.74 5.82
C MET A 345 38.48 -34.98 5.07
N ASP A 346 38.90 -34.11 4.17
CA ASP A 346 38.07 -33.48 3.15
C ASP A 346 38.37 -34.17 1.82
N LEU A 347 37.34 -34.52 1.03
CA LEU A 347 37.49 -34.81 -0.39
C LEU A 347 36.15 -34.68 -1.13
N SER A 348 36.14 -33.78 -2.10
CA SER A 348 35.01 -33.43 -2.95
C SER A 348 34.88 -34.34 -4.18
N THR A 349 33.67 -34.30 -4.77
CA THR A 349 33.27 -34.59 -6.17
C THR A 349 33.18 -36.05 -6.64
N ALA A 350 31.97 -36.52 -6.99
CA ALA A 350 31.43 -36.47 -8.37
C ALA A 350 30.29 -37.49 -8.64
N SER A 351 29.18 -36.96 -9.18
CA SER A 351 28.36 -37.52 -10.28
C SER A 351 27.44 -38.74 -10.11
N SER A 352 26.24 -38.56 -10.72
CA SER A 352 25.41 -39.57 -11.42
C SER A 352 24.54 -40.46 -10.52
N SER A 353 23.28 -40.82 -10.81
CA SER A 353 22.25 -40.48 -11.79
C SER A 353 21.04 -41.37 -11.44
N ARG A 354 19.83 -40.91 -11.75
CA ARG A 354 18.59 -41.68 -12.05
C ARG A 354 18.06 -42.75 -11.06
N ARG A 355 16.85 -42.44 -10.55
CA ARG A 355 15.55 -43.18 -10.63
C ARG A 355 15.53 -44.62 -11.20
N PRO A 356 14.52 -45.45 -10.87
CA PRO A 356 13.12 -45.11 -10.54
C PRO A 356 12.75 -45.15 -9.06
#